data_AF-Q75F96-F1
#
_entry.id   AF-Q75F96-F1
#
_cell.length_a   1.000
_cell.length_b   1.000
_cell.length_c   1.000
_cell.angle_alpha   90.00
_cell.angle_beta   90.00
_cell.angle_gamma   90.00
#
_symmetry.space_group_name_H-M   'P 1'
#
loop_
_entity.id
_entity.type
_entity.pdbx_description
1 polymer ?
#
loop_
_entity_poly.entity_id
_entity_poly.type
_entity_poly.pdbx_seq_one_letter_code
_entity_poly.pdbx_strand_id
1 'polypeptide(L)'
;MFVSFSYRPSMALALLEAIFNDSGSETQWISKSSRPMGVINQPSGQIKLTNVSLVRLKKGKKRFEVACYQNKVQDYRRGVETDLDEVLQINQVFLNVSKGQVASNEDLNGAFGTKEQEVVIKEILSRGEIQLSEKERQQMHGKITNELLTLVSAKCVNPNSKKRYPPTMIHKALAELKFNVVTNKPAKLQALEAIKLLVQRQIIPIARAKMRVKAVLPREGNAEAIAQAASLIAATEAAPESATTWMCTGLIDPMNYRELVTLCGKCGTLQVLDMAVLDDANQ
;
A
#
# COMPACT_ATOMS: atom_id res chain seq x y z
N MET A 1 40.56 36.90 -66.14
CA MET A 1 40.71 38.21 -65.49
C MET A 1 41.91 38.09 -64.55
N PHE A 2 43.03 38.72 -64.93
CA PHE A 2 44.25 39.09 -64.18
C PHE A 2 44.71 38.17 -63.01
N VAL A 3 45.80 37.38 -63.10
CA VAL A 3 47.26 37.72 -63.15
C VAL A 3 47.63 38.49 -61.87
N SER A 4 48.59 38.13 -60.99
CA SER A 4 49.95 37.54 -61.06
C SER A 4 50.45 37.35 -59.60
N PHE A 5 51.22 36.31 -59.23
CA PHE A 5 52.69 36.31 -59.00
C PHE A 5 53.23 37.54 -58.25
N SER A 6 54.13 37.53 -57.25
CA SER A 6 54.95 36.52 -56.56
C SER A 6 55.84 37.26 -55.53
N TYR A 7 56.68 36.52 -54.80
CA TYR A 7 57.93 36.92 -54.11
C TYR A 7 57.93 37.62 -52.73
N ARG A 8 58.11 36.77 -51.69
CA ARG A 8 59.26 36.61 -50.75
C ARG A 8 60.02 37.83 -50.13
N PRO A 9 60.70 37.61 -48.97
CA PRO A 9 60.78 38.50 -47.80
C PRO A 9 62.13 39.25 -47.68
N SER A 10 62.25 40.22 -46.75
CA SER A 10 63.55 40.70 -46.28
C SER A 10 63.64 40.77 -44.75
N MET A 11 64.66 40.05 -44.29
CA MET A 11 65.30 40.08 -42.98
C MET A 11 65.88 41.46 -42.63
N ALA A 12 66.10 41.66 -41.34
CA ALA A 12 67.28 42.31 -40.74
C ALA A 12 67.24 43.82 -40.37
N LEU A 13 67.52 44.01 -39.06
CA LEU A 13 68.52 44.92 -38.49
C LEU A 13 68.23 46.43 -38.35
N ALA A 14 68.04 46.86 -37.10
CA ALA A 14 68.65 48.03 -36.41
C ALA A 14 67.80 48.29 -35.14
N LEU A 15 68.18 48.01 -33.88
CA LEU A 15 69.35 48.40 -33.06
C LEU A 15 69.67 49.91 -33.05
N LEU A 16 69.42 50.51 -31.87
CA LEU A 16 70.06 51.68 -31.23
C LEU A 16 69.89 53.08 -31.83
N GLU A 17 69.17 53.94 -31.10
CA GLU A 17 69.65 55.16 -30.40
C GLU A 17 68.41 55.88 -29.82
N ALA A 18 68.25 55.99 -28.49
CA ALA A 18 68.66 57.14 -27.68
C ALA A 18 68.10 58.46 -28.23
N ILE A 19 67.28 59.21 -27.47
CA ILE A 19 67.74 60.45 -26.79
C ILE A 19 66.57 61.09 -26.01
N PHE A 20 66.89 61.48 -24.76
CA PHE A 20 66.26 62.53 -23.90
C PHE A 20 64.89 62.22 -23.26
N ASN A 21 64.57 62.60 -22.03
CA ASN A 21 65.15 63.39 -20.94
C ASN A 21 64.22 63.06 -19.74
N ASP A 22 64.64 62.83 -18.50
CA ASP A 22 64.86 63.87 -17.49
C ASP A 22 64.37 63.28 -16.14
N SER A 23 65.05 63.67 -15.07
CA SER A 23 64.62 63.75 -13.66
C SER A 23 63.93 62.58 -12.92
N GLY A 24 64.42 62.31 -11.71
CA GLY A 24 63.55 61.99 -10.57
C GLY A 24 63.80 60.66 -9.88
N SER A 25 64.54 60.73 -8.78
CA SER A 25 64.63 59.74 -7.71
C SER A 25 63.27 59.45 -7.02
N GLU A 26 63.25 58.33 -6.29
CA GLU A 26 62.21 57.83 -5.35
C GLU A 26 61.09 56.96 -5.94
N THR A 27 61.30 55.64 -5.89
CA THR A 27 60.22 54.67 -5.74
C THR A 27 60.40 53.93 -4.42
N GLN A 28 59.67 54.40 -3.40
CA GLN A 28 59.43 53.67 -2.15
C GLN A 28 57.96 53.18 -2.17
N TRP A 29 57.81 51.85 -2.22
CA TRP A 29 56.69 50.99 -1.80
C TRP A 29 55.25 51.56 -1.75
N ILE A 30 54.37 51.03 -2.62
CA ILE A 30 52.96 50.77 -2.24
C ILE A 30 52.59 49.31 -2.56
N SER A 31 51.95 48.72 -1.57
CA SER A 31 51.64 47.32 -1.26
C SER A 31 50.77 46.54 -2.25
N LYS A 32 51.05 45.24 -2.27
CA LYS A 32 50.14 44.11 -2.57
C LYS A 32 48.67 44.44 -2.27
N SER A 33 47.81 44.34 -3.29
CA SER A 33 46.42 43.88 -3.09
C SER A 33 45.83 43.32 -4.39
N SER A 34 46.27 42.13 -4.80
CA SER A 34 45.40 41.27 -5.61
C SER A 34 44.37 40.70 -4.65
N ARG A 35 43.17 41.29 -4.62
CA ARG A 35 42.05 40.71 -3.86
C ARG A 35 41.68 39.40 -4.57
N PRO A 36 41.66 38.25 -3.89
CA PRO A 36 41.13 37.04 -4.48
C PRO A 36 39.66 37.31 -4.82
N MET A 37 39.28 37.10 -6.08
CA MET A 37 37.90 37.06 -6.51
C MET A 37 37.15 36.13 -5.56
N GLY A 38 36.25 36.69 -4.76
CA GLY A 38 35.42 35.90 -3.86
C GLY A 38 34.72 34.83 -4.69
N VAL A 39 35.03 33.56 -4.41
CA VAL A 39 34.31 32.43 -4.98
C VAL A 39 32.86 32.64 -4.56
N ILE A 40 32.01 33.02 -5.52
CA ILE A 40 30.57 33.11 -5.30
C ILE A 40 30.15 31.70 -4.93
N ASN A 41 29.91 31.48 -3.64
CA ASN A 41 29.40 30.23 -3.10
C ASN A 41 27.92 30.12 -3.51
N GLN A 42 27.71 29.86 -4.80
CA GLN A 42 26.40 29.48 -5.30
C GLN A 42 26.01 28.23 -4.49
N PRO A 43 24.83 28.20 -3.87
CA PRO A 43 24.40 27.02 -3.13
C PRO A 43 24.49 25.84 -4.10
N SER A 44 25.43 24.93 -3.83
CA SER A 44 25.64 23.71 -4.62
C SER A 44 24.28 23.07 -4.83
N GLY A 45 23.92 22.76 -6.07
CA GLY A 45 22.61 22.26 -6.48
C GLY A 45 22.24 20.95 -5.80
N GLN A 46 21.85 21.01 -4.52
CA GLN A 46 21.37 19.87 -3.77
C GLN A 46 19.92 19.65 -4.14
N ILE A 47 19.70 18.79 -5.13
CA ILE A 47 18.37 18.35 -5.54
C ILE A 47 17.82 17.46 -4.42
N LYS A 48 16.96 18.02 -3.59
CA LYS A 48 16.19 17.25 -2.62
C LYS A 48 15.04 16.59 -3.36
N LEU A 49 15.05 15.27 -3.44
CA LEU A 49 13.92 14.53 -3.97
C LEU A 49 12.71 14.77 -3.06
N THR A 50 11.61 15.29 -3.62
CA THR A 50 10.36 15.51 -2.91
C THR A 50 9.48 14.27 -3.03
N ASN A 51 8.86 13.85 -1.92
CA ASN A 51 7.88 12.75 -1.85
C ASN A 51 8.35 11.39 -2.42
N VAL A 52 9.52 10.91 -2.00
CA VAL A 52 10.06 9.60 -2.41
C VAL A 52 9.60 8.51 -1.44
N SER A 53 9.23 7.34 -1.97
CA SER A 53 9.13 6.09 -1.22
C SER A 53 10.39 5.27 -1.46
N LEU A 54 10.97 4.71 -0.39
CA LEU A 54 12.19 3.93 -0.45
C LEU A 54 11.87 2.45 -0.34
N VAL A 55 12.33 1.68 -1.31
CA VAL A 55 12.31 0.21 -1.24
C VAL A 55 13.70 -0.27 -0.90
N ARG A 56 13.84 -1.01 0.20
CA ARG A 56 15.13 -1.50 0.68
C ARG A 56 15.22 -3.02 0.56
N LEU A 57 16.30 -3.53 -0.01
CA LEU A 57 16.62 -4.95 -0.03
C LEU A 57 18.03 -5.17 0.54
N LYS A 58 18.13 -6.03 1.55
CA LYS A 58 19.42 -6.49 2.07
C LYS A 58 19.77 -7.81 1.40
N LYS A 59 20.81 -7.82 0.56
CA LYS A 59 21.28 -9.02 -0.14
C LYS A 59 22.79 -9.13 0.01
N GLY A 60 23.27 -10.28 0.49
CA GLY A 60 24.67 -10.47 0.86
C GLY A 60 25.09 -9.57 2.02
N LYS A 61 26.21 -8.84 1.86
CA LYS A 61 26.76 -7.93 2.88
C LYS A 61 26.28 -6.48 2.74
N LYS A 62 25.62 -6.12 1.64
CA LYS A 62 25.25 -4.73 1.30
C LYS A 62 23.74 -4.51 1.33
N ARG A 63 23.34 -3.24 1.47
CA ARG A 63 21.94 -2.79 1.40
C ARG A 63 21.77 -2.05 0.09
N PHE A 64 20.72 -2.40 -0.63
CA PHE A 64 20.36 -1.76 -1.88
C PHE A 64 19.01 -1.07 -1.71
N GLU A 65 18.90 0.12 -2.26
CA GLU A 65 17.76 1.00 -2.14
C GLU A 65 17.36 1.53 -3.51
N VAL A 66 16.06 1.65 -3.74
CA VAL A 66 15.50 2.21 -4.96
C VAL A 66 14.52 3.33 -4.62
N ALA A 67 14.62 4.43 -5.35
CA ALA A 67 13.77 5.60 -5.22
C ALA A 67 12.52 5.47 -6.11
N CYS A 68 11.36 5.31 -5.49
CA CYS A 68 10.09 5.13 -6.17
C CYS A 68 9.13 6.27 -5.84
N TYR A 69 8.13 6.49 -6.70
CA TYR A 69 6.99 7.31 -6.35
C TYR A 69 6.14 6.64 -5.25
N GLN A 70 5.52 7.48 -4.41
CA GLN A 70 4.59 7.05 -3.37
C GLN A 70 3.36 6.33 -3.96
N ASN A 71 2.83 5.33 -3.26
CA ASN A 71 1.74 4.43 -3.69
C ASN A 71 2.02 3.49 -4.89
N LYS A 72 2.82 3.91 -5.86
CA LYS A 72 3.11 3.17 -7.12
C LYS A 72 3.74 1.80 -6.89
N VAL A 73 4.58 1.66 -5.86
CA VAL A 73 5.21 0.38 -5.51
C VAL A 73 4.18 -0.71 -5.17
N GLN A 74 3.08 -0.34 -4.52
CA GLN A 74 2.02 -1.32 -4.20
C GLN A 74 1.23 -1.70 -5.45
N ASP A 75 0.98 -0.76 -6.35
CA ASP A 75 0.29 -1.01 -7.63
C ASP A 75 1.11 -1.94 -8.53
N TYR A 76 2.43 -1.75 -8.55
CA TYR A 76 3.35 -2.66 -9.23
C TYR A 76 3.27 -4.08 -8.68
N ARG A 77 3.22 -4.25 -7.34
CA ARG A 77 3.05 -5.58 -6.71
C ARG A 77 1.70 -6.21 -6.97
N ARG A 78 0.66 -5.40 -7.14
CA ARG A 78 -0.68 -5.85 -7.55
C ARG A 78 -0.76 -6.18 -9.05
N GLY A 79 0.24 -5.78 -9.84
CA GLY A 79 0.26 -5.94 -11.29
C GLY A 79 -0.66 -4.96 -12.02
N VAL A 80 -1.04 -3.83 -11.38
CA VAL A 80 -1.89 -2.80 -12.00
C VAL A 80 -1.06 -1.96 -12.99
N GLU A 81 0.20 -1.71 -12.64
CA GLU A 81 1.15 -0.97 -13.48
C GLU A 81 2.37 -1.83 -13.74
N THR A 82 2.77 -1.93 -15.01
CA THR A 82 3.89 -2.77 -15.46
C THR A 82 5.14 -1.97 -15.80
N ASP A 83 4.98 -0.70 -16.14
CA ASP A 83 6.05 0.14 -16.66
C ASP A 83 6.90 0.71 -15.52
N LEU A 84 8.21 0.45 -15.60
CA LEU A 84 9.16 0.82 -14.55
C LEU A 84 9.36 2.34 -14.44
N ASP A 85 9.26 3.06 -15.56
CA ASP A 85 9.47 4.51 -15.61
C ASP A 85 8.40 5.30 -14.86
N GLU A 86 7.18 4.75 -14.74
CA GLU A 86 6.11 5.39 -13.95
C GLU A 86 6.22 5.10 -12.45
N VAL A 87 6.88 4.00 -12.09
CA VAL A 87 7.05 3.56 -10.69
C VAL A 87 8.28 4.21 -10.07
N LEU A 88 9.35 4.34 -10.84
CA LEU A 88 10.66 4.80 -10.40
C LEU A 88 10.82 6.31 -10.65
N GLN A 89 11.48 7.01 -9.71
CA GLN A 89 11.89 8.39 -9.98
C GLN A 89 13.21 8.44 -10.77
N ILE A 90 14.09 7.49 -10.49
CA ILE A 90 15.41 7.37 -11.11
C ILE A 90 15.65 5.88 -11.36
N ASN A 91 15.97 5.54 -12.60
CA ASN A 91 16.27 4.17 -13.03
C ASN A 91 17.69 3.75 -12.63
N GLN A 92 18.04 3.88 -11.36
CA GLN A 92 19.33 3.47 -10.81
C GLN A 92 19.17 2.88 -9.41
N VAL A 93 20.07 1.96 -9.06
CA VAL A 93 20.14 1.32 -7.75
C VAL A 93 21.16 2.03 -6.86
N PHE A 94 20.74 2.39 -5.66
CA PHE A 94 21.58 3.09 -4.68
C PHE A 94 21.97 2.16 -3.53
N LEU A 95 23.12 2.40 -2.89
CA LEU A 95 23.43 1.89 -1.55
C LEU A 95 22.72 2.71 -0.48
N ASN A 96 22.54 4.01 -0.74
CA ASN A 96 21.80 4.93 0.11
C ASN A 96 21.22 6.07 -0.72
N VAL A 97 19.89 6.15 -0.81
CA VAL A 97 19.21 7.20 -1.59
C VAL A 97 19.36 8.58 -0.97
N SER A 98 19.28 8.68 0.36
CA SER A 98 19.41 9.97 1.06
C SER A 98 20.78 10.63 0.89
N LYS A 99 21.83 9.83 0.68
CA LYS A 99 23.20 10.29 0.42
C LYS A 99 23.57 10.32 -1.07
N GLY A 100 22.67 9.88 -1.96
CA GLY A 100 22.95 9.76 -3.40
C GLY A 100 24.08 8.78 -3.73
N GLN A 101 24.34 7.78 -2.87
CA GLN A 101 25.42 6.81 -3.10
C GLN A 101 24.94 5.71 -4.04
N VAL A 102 25.40 5.73 -5.29
CA VAL A 102 25.06 4.74 -6.33
C VAL A 102 25.79 3.41 -6.07
N ALA A 103 25.15 2.28 -6.36
CA ALA A 103 25.79 0.97 -6.30
C ALA A 103 26.74 0.76 -7.49
N SER A 104 27.96 0.27 -7.24
CA SER A 104 28.89 -0.06 -8.32
C SER A 104 28.44 -1.35 -9.05
N ASN A 105 28.86 -1.50 -10.31
CA ASN A 105 28.55 -2.70 -11.09
C ASN A 105 29.14 -3.98 -10.47
N GLU A 106 30.26 -3.88 -9.75
CA GLU A 106 30.87 -4.98 -9.01
C GLU A 106 29.98 -5.44 -7.85
N ASP A 107 29.37 -4.48 -7.14
CA ASP A 107 28.48 -4.76 -6.02
C ASP A 107 27.17 -5.39 -6.47
N LEU A 108 26.64 -4.93 -7.60
CA LEU A 108 25.46 -5.52 -8.24
C LEU A 108 25.74 -6.95 -8.67
N ASN A 109 26.87 -7.19 -9.34
CA ASN A 109 27.24 -8.53 -9.79
C ASN A 109 27.52 -9.48 -8.61
N GLY A 110 28.16 -9.00 -7.54
CA GLY A 110 28.45 -9.80 -6.35
C GLY A 110 27.21 -10.17 -5.52
N ALA A 111 26.16 -9.33 -5.53
CA ALA A 111 24.94 -9.59 -4.77
C ALA A 111 23.83 -10.26 -5.58
N PHE A 112 23.69 -9.90 -6.87
CA PHE A 112 22.60 -10.33 -7.74
C PHE A 112 23.04 -11.31 -8.83
N GLY A 113 24.33 -11.39 -9.15
CA GLY A 113 24.86 -12.21 -10.25
C GLY A 113 24.62 -11.61 -11.64
N THR A 114 24.10 -10.38 -11.71
CA THR A 114 23.73 -9.70 -12.96
C THR A 114 24.25 -8.27 -12.95
N LYS A 115 24.64 -7.76 -14.13
CA LYS A 115 25.08 -6.37 -14.33
C LYS A 115 23.95 -5.43 -14.76
N GLU A 116 22.84 -5.98 -15.26
CA GLU A 116 21.68 -5.22 -15.74
C GLU A 116 20.88 -4.63 -14.58
N GLN A 117 20.79 -3.30 -14.55
CA GLN A 117 20.11 -2.58 -13.48
C GLN A 117 18.60 -2.86 -13.45
N GLU A 118 17.95 -2.99 -14.61
CA GLU A 118 16.51 -3.24 -14.70
C GLU A 118 16.09 -4.56 -14.03
N VAL A 119 16.84 -5.64 -14.27
CA VAL A 119 16.59 -6.96 -13.67
C VAL A 119 16.73 -6.87 -12.15
N VAL A 120 17.75 -6.17 -11.67
CA VAL A 120 17.98 -5.94 -10.25
C VAL A 120 16.84 -5.13 -9.63
N ILE A 121 16.37 -4.08 -10.31
CA ILE A 121 15.25 -3.25 -9.82
C ILE A 121 13.97 -4.08 -9.70
N LYS A 122 13.65 -4.93 -10.68
CA LYS A 122 12.50 -5.85 -10.61
C LYS A 122 12.59 -6.79 -9.40
N GLU A 123 13.80 -7.30 -9.10
CA GLU A 123 14.00 -8.13 -7.90
C GLU A 123 13.84 -7.32 -6.61
N ILE A 124 14.35 -6.09 -6.55
CA ILE A 124 14.21 -5.21 -5.38
C ILE A 124 12.74 -4.80 -5.16
N LEU A 125 11.99 -4.48 -6.21
CA LEU A 125 10.58 -4.12 -6.09
C LEU A 125 9.71 -5.28 -5.59
N SER A 126 10.02 -6.51 -6.03
CA SER A 126 9.28 -7.71 -5.63
C SER A 126 9.64 -8.20 -4.22
N ARG A 127 10.93 -8.30 -3.88
CA ARG A 127 11.41 -8.87 -2.61
C ARG A 127 11.73 -7.84 -1.53
N GLY A 128 11.91 -6.58 -1.90
CA GLY A 128 12.32 -5.52 -0.98
C GLY A 128 11.26 -5.18 0.06
N GLU A 129 11.67 -4.52 1.13
CA GLU A 129 10.78 -3.97 2.13
C GLU A 129 10.45 -2.52 1.77
N ILE A 130 9.16 -2.21 1.70
CA ILE A 130 8.67 -0.85 1.41
C ILE A 130 8.69 -0.06 2.71
N GLN A 131 9.41 1.06 2.73
CA GLN A 131 9.32 2.01 3.82
C GLN A 131 8.16 2.96 3.57
N LEU A 132 7.03 2.66 4.20
CA LEU A 132 5.84 3.50 4.11
C LEU A 132 6.05 4.78 4.90
N SER A 133 5.64 5.90 4.30
CA SER A 133 5.53 7.18 5.01
C SER A 133 4.46 7.08 6.11
N GLU A 134 4.57 7.92 7.13
CA GLU A 134 3.58 7.99 8.21
C GLU A 134 2.18 8.30 7.66
N LYS A 135 2.08 9.20 6.67
CA LYS A 135 0.81 9.56 6.02
C LYS A 135 0.19 8.37 5.29
N GLU A 136 0.98 7.62 4.51
CA GLU A 136 0.51 6.43 3.79
C GLU A 136 0.05 5.33 4.76
N ARG A 137 0.81 5.13 5.85
CA ARG A 137 0.44 4.18 6.91
C ARG A 137 -0.90 4.53 7.55
N GLN A 138 -1.12 5.81 7.87
CA GLN A 138 -2.40 6.29 8.41
C GLN A 138 -3.55 6.13 7.42
N GLN A 139 -3.32 6.39 6.13
CA GLN A 139 -4.33 6.19 5.08
C GLN A 139 -4.71 4.71 4.94
N MET A 140 -3.74 3.81 4.92
CA MET A 140 -4.02 2.37 4.87
C MET A 140 -4.77 1.89 6.12
N HIS A 141 -4.36 2.36 7.30
CA HIS A 141 -5.06 2.05 8.55
C HIS A 141 -6.50 2.58 8.53
N GLY A 142 -6.71 3.82 8.08
CA GLY A 142 -8.03 4.42 7.94
C GLY A 142 -8.90 3.67 6.94
N LYS A 143 -8.34 3.23 5.80
CA LYS A 143 -9.06 2.42 4.81
C LYS A 143 -9.56 1.10 5.39
N ILE A 144 -8.67 0.35 6.07
CA ILE A 144 -9.03 -0.93 6.71
C ILE A 144 -10.03 -0.70 7.85
N THR A 145 -9.87 0.37 8.63
CA THR A 145 -10.78 0.73 9.72
C THR A 145 -12.17 1.04 9.17
N ASN A 146 -12.28 1.87 8.14
CA ASN A 146 -13.56 2.20 7.52
C ASN A 146 -14.24 0.98 6.88
N GLU A 147 -13.47 0.12 6.23
CA GLU A 147 -13.97 -1.16 5.70
C GLU A 147 -14.51 -2.05 6.83
N LEU A 148 -13.75 -2.19 7.93
CA LEU A 148 -14.17 -2.92 9.12
C LEU A 148 -15.48 -2.37 9.69
N LEU A 149 -15.59 -1.06 9.87
CA LEU A 149 -16.80 -0.42 10.41
C LEU A 149 -18.03 -0.67 9.52
N THR A 150 -17.87 -0.56 8.21
CA THR A 150 -18.94 -0.86 7.24
C THR A 150 -19.36 -2.32 7.33
N LEU A 151 -18.40 -3.25 7.42
CA LEU A 151 -18.68 -4.68 7.55
C LEU A 151 -19.39 -5.02 8.87
N VAL A 152 -19.03 -4.37 9.98
CA VAL A 152 -19.68 -4.57 11.27
C VAL A 152 -21.10 -3.99 11.23
N SER A 153 -21.29 -2.79 10.69
CA SER A 153 -22.59 -2.14 10.53
C SER A 153 -23.57 -2.99 9.71
N ALA A 154 -23.09 -3.61 8.62
CA ALA A 154 -23.91 -4.48 7.78
C ALA A 154 -24.36 -5.77 8.50
N LYS A 155 -23.61 -6.24 9.50
CA LYS A 155 -23.82 -7.54 10.16
C LYS A 155 -24.42 -7.43 11.55
N CYS A 156 -24.52 -6.23 12.11
CA CYS A 156 -24.96 -6.00 13.48
C CYS A 156 -26.22 -5.15 13.51
N VAL A 157 -27.13 -5.51 14.41
CA VAL A 157 -28.41 -4.84 14.61
C VAL A 157 -28.63 -4.61 16.10
N ASN A 158 -29.41 -3.58 16.42
CA ASN A 158 -29.95 -3.39 17.76
C ASN A 158 -31.08 -4.42 17.98
N PRO A 159 -31.05 -5.26 19.04
CA PRO A 159 -32.11 -6.22 19.30
C PRO A 159 -33.48 -5.57 19.57
N ASN A 160 -33.50 -4.37 20.17
CA ASN A 160 -34.73 -3.68 20.54
C ASN A 160 -35.31 -2.89 19.35
N SER A 161 -34.46 -2.14 18.65
CA SER A 161 -34.89 -1.29 17.53
C SER A 161 -34.94 -2.02 16.19
N LYS A 162 -34.32 -3.20 16.07
CA LYS A 162 -34.10 -3.94 14.81
C LYS A 162 -33.41 -3.12 13.70
N LYS A 163 -32.80 -1.98 14.04
CA LYS A 163 -32.08 -1.09 13.10
C LYS A 163 -30.57 -1.34 13.19
N ARG A 164 -29.89 -1.12 12.07
CA ARG A 164 -28.41 -1.18 11.99
C ARG A 164 -27.80 0.04 12.67
N TYR A 165 -26.65 -0.15 13.32
CA TYR A 165 -25.89 0.95 13.88
C TYR A 165 -25.08 1.66 12.79
N PRO A 166 -25.01 3.01 12.80
CA PRO A 166 -24.13 3.72 11.90
C PRO A 166 -22.66 3.43 12.26
N PRO A 167 -21.74 3.44 11.28
CA PRO A 167 -20.33 3.11 11.49
C PRO A 167 -19.65 4.03 12.51
N THR A 168 -20.10 5.28 12.64
CA THR A 168 -19.60 6.24 13.63
C THR A 168 -19.84 5.81 15.08
N MET A 169 -21.00 5.21 15.38
CA MET A 169 -21.31 4.70 16.72
C MET A 169 -20.49 3.46 17.05
N ILE A 170 -20.31 2.57 16.06
CA ILE A 170 -19.47 1.38 16.21
C ILE A 170 -18.01 1.78 16.45
N HIS A 171 -17.52 2.80 15.74
CA HIS A 171 -16.16 3.33 15.95
C HIS A 171 -15.96 3.82 17.39
N LYS A 172 -16.92 4.58 17.95
CA LYS A 172 -16.88 5.03 19.35
C LYS A 172 -16.83 3.85 20.33
N ALA A 173 -17.68 2.84 20.12
CA ALA A 173 -17.70 1.64 20.97
C ALA A 173 -16.38 0.86 20.90
N LEU A 174 -15.79 0.72 19.70
CA LEU A 174 -14.50 0.05 19.54
C LEU A 174 -13.33 0.85 20.14
N ALA A 175 -13.38 2.18 20.09
CA ALA A 175 -12.39 3.05 20.72
C ALA A 175 -12.42 2.92 22.26
N GLU A 176 -13.61 2.83 22.85
CA GLU A 176 -13.78 2.59 24.29
C GLU A 176 -13.25 1.21 24.72
N LEU A 177 -13.46 0.19 23.88
CA LEU A 177 -12.89 -1.14 24.07
C LEU A 177 -11.40 -1.25 23.75
N LYS A 178 -10.77 -0.15 23.30
CA LYS A 178 -9.36 -0.10 22.89
C LYS A 178 -9.01 -1.20 21.87
N PHE A 179 -9.92 -1.46 20.93
CA PHE A 179 -9.67 -2.43 19.87
C PHE A 179 -8.61 -1.90 18.90
N ASN A 180 -7.54 -2.67 18.69
CA ASN A 180 -6.44 -2.29 17.81
C ASN A 180 -6.58 -2.96 16.43
N VAL A 181 -6.63 -2.16 15.37
CA VAL A 181 -6.73 -2.63 13.98
C VAL A 181 -5.33 -2.90 13.43
N VAL A 182 -5.12 -4.09 12.87
CA VAL A 182 -3.81 -4.53 12.34
C VAL A 182 -3.82 -4.48 10.82
N THR A 183 -2.90 -3.75 10.20
CA THR A 183 -2.88 -3.57 8.73
C THR A 183 -2.59 -4.85 7.94
N ASN A 184 -1.87 -5.80 8.55
CA ASN A 184 -1.47 -7.05 7.87
C ASN A 184 -2.60 -8.10 7.80
N LYS A 185 -3.69 -7.94 8.57
CA LYS A 185 -4.82 -8.86 8.55
C LYS A 185 -5.95 -8.31 7.66
N PRO A 186 -6.68 -9.14 6.91
CA PRO A 186 -7.82 -8.67 6.14
C PRO A 186 -8.93 -8.12 7.05
N ALA A 187 -9.64 -7.08 6.58
CA ALA A 187 -10.70 -6.41 7.33
C ALA A 187 -11.82 -7.37 7.77
N LYS A 188 -12.14 -8.39 6.97
CA LYS A 188 -13.19 -9.38 7.26
C LYS A 188 -12.91 -10.21 8.51
N LEU A 189 -11.67 -10.64 8.73
CA LEU A 189 -11.30 -11.41 9.92
C LEU A 189 -11.35 -10.53 11.17
N GLN A 190 -10.80 -9.32 11.06
CA GLN A 190 -10.82 -8.35 12.15
C GLN A 190 -12.25 -7.92 12.51
N ALA A 191 -13.15 -7.80 11.55
CA ALA A 191 -14.55 -7.51 11.80
C ALA A 191 -15.23 -8.61 12.63
N LEU A 192 -14.89 -9.89 12.41
CA LEU A 192 -15.44 -10.99 13.22
C LEU A 192 -14.91 -10.95 14.66
N GLU A 193 -13.63 -10.63 14.85
CA GLU A 193 -13.03 -10.42 16.18
C GLU A 193 -13.69 -9.24 16.90
N ALA A 194 -13.89 -8.12 16.18
CA ALA A 194 -14.56 -6.93 16.69
C ALA A 194 -16.02 -7.21 17.10
N ILE A 195 -16.78 -7.93 16.28
CA ILE A 195 -18.18 -8.30 16.60
C ILE A 195 -18.24 -9.14 17.87
N LYS A 196 -17.36 -10.15 18.01
CA LYS A 196 -17.32 -10.99 19.21
C LYS A 196 -17.06 -10.16 20.47
N LEU A 197 -16.12 -9.22 20.41
CA LEU A 197 -15.79 -8.34 21.53
C LEU A 197 -16.96 -7.39 21.88
N LEU A 198 -17.60 -6.80 20.86
CA LEU A 198 -18.76 -5.92 21.05
C LEU A 198 -19.93 -6.67 21.71
N VAL A 199 -20.22 -7.89 21.26
CA VAL A 199 -21.29 -8.74 21.81
C VAL A 199 -20.98 -9.25 23.22
N GLN A 200 -19.71 -9.49 23.56
CA GLN A 200 -19.34 -9.93 24.91
C GLN A 200 -19.41 -8.80 25.95
N ARG A 201 -19.00 -7.59 25.57
CA ARG A 201 -18.89 -6.47 26.50
C ARG A 201 -20.18 -5.68 26.66
N GLN A 202 -21.08 -5.72 25.67
CA GLN A 202 -22.41 -5.09 25.69
C GLN A 202 -22.43 -3.64 26.22
N ILE A 203 -21.44 -2.81 25.81
CA ILE A 203 -21.50 -1.35 26.06
C ILE A 203 -22.72 -0.74 25.36
N ILE A 204 -22.99 -1.24 24.15
CA ILE A 204 -24.18 -0.93 23.36
C ILE A 204 -24.90 -2.26 23.11
N PRO A 205 -26.25 -2.31 23.20
CA PRO A 205 -27.01 -3.52 22.89
C PRO A 205 -26.84 -3.88 21.41
N ILE A 206 -25.92 -4.81 21.13
CA ILE A 206 -25.59 -5.25 19.77
C ILE A 206 -25.82 -6.75 19.68
N ALA A 207 -26.60 -7.14 18.67
CA ALA A 207 -26.78 -8.52 18.28
C ALA A 207 -26.33 -8.70 16.82
N ARG A 208 -25.87 -9.91 16.49
CA ARG A 208 -25.54 -10.25 15.10
C ARG A 208 -26.84 -10.48 14.31
N ALA A 209 -26.91 -9.97 13.10
CA ALA A 209 -28.05 -10.19 12.22
C ALA A 209 -28.20 -11.67 11.86
N LYS A 210 -29.44 -12.15 11.82
CA LYS A 210 -29.78 -13.51 11.40
C LYS A 210 -29.75 -13.62 9.88
N MET A 211 -29.47 -14.82 9.38
CA MET A 211 -29.51 -15.15 7.97
C MET A 211 -30.83 -15.85 7.65
N ARG A 212 -31.39 -15.62 6.46
CA ARG A 212 -32.53 -16.40 5.98
C ARG A 212 -32.04 -17.47 5.03
N VAL A 213 -32.33 -18.71 5.37
CA VAL A 213 -31.78 -19.88 4.70
C VAL A 213 -32.92 -20.82 4.34
N LYS A 214 -32.81 -21.42 3.15
CA LYS A 214 -33.67 -22.47 2.65
C LYS A 214 -32.89 -23.78 2.64
N ALA A 215 -33.31 -24.72 3.48
CA ALA A 215 -32.78 -26.08 3.50
C ALA A 215 -33.74 -27.00 2.74
N VAL A 216 -33.19 -27.85 1.87
CA VAL A 216 -33.92 -28.89 1.14
C VAL A 216 -33.26 -30.23 1.43
N LEU A 217 -34.00 -31.12 2.08
CA LEU A 217 -33.53 -32.46 2.47
C LEU A 217 -34.53 -33.53 1.99
N PRO A 218 -34.09 -34.67 1.44
CA PRO A 218 -34.93 -35.82 1.15
C PRO A 218 -35.34 -36.50 2.46
N ARG A 219 -36.60 -36.97 2.53
CA ARG A 219 -37.18 -37.54 3.77
C ARG A 219 -36.71 -38.96 4.04
N GLU A 220 -36.30 -39.70 3.00
CA GLU A 220 -35.83 -41.07 3.10
C GLU A 220 -34.51 -41.15 3.87
N GLY A 221 -34.52 -41.83 5.03
CA GLY A 221 -33.33 -42.12 5.83
C GLY A 221 -32.74 -40.97 6.68
N ASN A 222 -33.30 -39.75 6.61
CA ASN A 222 -32.68 -38.54 7.19
C ASN A 222 -33.51 -37.86 8.29
N ALA A 223 -34.34 -38.61 9.03
CA ALA A 223 -35.21 -38.06 10.07
C ALA A 223 -34.45 -37.29 11.17
N GLU A 224 -33.28 -37.78 11.58
CA GLU A 224 -32.43 -37.12 12.58
C GLU A 224 -31.83 -35.80 12.06
N ALA A 225 -31.38 -35.78 10.81
CA ALA A 225 -30.83 -34.58 10.17
C ALA A 225 -31.91 -33.51 9.98
N ILE A 226 -33.15 -33.91 9.69
CA ILE A 226 -34.30 -33.00 9.60
C ILE A 226 -34.63 -32.40 10.97
N ALA A 227 -34.65 -33.21 12.04
CA ALA A 227 -34.89 -32.73 13.39
C ALA A 227 -33.81 -31.74 13.86
N GLN A 228 -32.54 -32.04 13.60
CA GLN A 228 -31.42 -31.15 13.92
C GLN A 228 -31.49 -29.86 13.08
N ALA A 229 -31.72 -29.94 11.77
CA ALA A 229 -31.88 -28.77 10.92
C ALA A 229 -33.07 -27.89 11.36
N ALA A 230 -34.20 -28.49 11.75
CA ALA A 230 -35.36 -27.78 12.25
C ALA A 230 -35.10 -27.10 13.62
N SER A 231 -34.26 -27.69 14.48
CA SER A 231 -33.88 -27.05 15.75
C SER A 231 -32.96 -25.84 15.56
N LEU A 232 -32.11 -25.88 14.53
CA LEU A 232 -31.14 -24.82 14.24
C LEU A 232 -31.75 -23.65 13.45
N ILE A 233 -32.86 -23.89 12.74
CA ILE A 233 -33.61 -22.88 11.99
C ILE A 233 -34.82 -22.46 12.83
N ALA A 234 -34.92 -21.17 13.20
CA ALA A 234 -36.16 -20.61 13.72
C ALA A 234 -37.18 -20.57 12.56
N ALA A 235 -37.99 -21.62 12.44
CA ALA A 235 -38.91 -21.84 11.34
C ALA A 235 -39.90 -20.68 11.22
N THR A 236 -39.94 -20.02 10.07
CA THR A 236 -40.89 -18.92 9.79
C THR A 236 -41.93 -19.37 8.77
N GLU A 237 -41.56 -20.21 7.79
CA GLU A 237 -42.51 -20.76 6.81
C GLU A 237 -42.05 -22.15 6.35
N ALA A 238 -42.89 -23.17 6.54
CA ALA A 238 -42.74 -24.46 5.87
C ALA A 238 -43.54 -24.41 4.56
N ALA A 239 -42.85 -24.24 3.43
CA ALA A 239 -43.46 -24.31 2.10
C ALA A 239 -43.97 -25.75 1.83
N PRO A 240 -45.01 -25.94 0.98
CA PRO A 240 -45.85 -27.15 0.97
C PRO A 240 -45.05 -28.45 0.79
N GLU A 241 -45.34 -29.41 1.67
CA GLU A 241 -44.75 -30.75 1.69
C GLU A 241 -45.00 -31.46 0.35
N SER A 242 -43.94 -31.64 -0.44
CA SER A 242 -43.92 -32.69 -1.47
C SER A 242 -43.55 -34.01 -0.77
N ALA A 243 -44.25 -35.10 -1.07
CA ALA A 243 -44.13 -36.39 -0.35
C ALA A 243 -42.69 -36.93 -0.21
N THR A 244 -41.77 -36.50 -1.08
CA THR A 244 -40.39 -37.00 -1.16
C THR A 244 -39.34 -36.05 -0.54
N THR A 245 -39.67 -34.77 -0.37
CA THR A 245 -38.68 -33.72 -0.03
C THR A 245 -39.19 -32.76 1.04
N TRP A 246 -38.40 -32.60 2.10
CA TRP A 246 -38.59 -31.60 3.15
C TRP A 246 -37.95 -30.28 2.74
N MET A 247 -38.74 -29.20 2.75
CA MET A 247 -38.26 -27.83 2.54
C MET A 247 -38.56 -26.99 3.77
N CYS A 248 -37.54 -26.33 4.31
CA CYS A 248 -37.70 -25.39 5.41
C CYS A 248 -37.03 -24.07 5.07
N THR A 249 -37.79 -22.99 5.22
CA THR A 249 -37.28 -21.61 5.16
C THR A 249 -37.41 -20.97 6.54
N GLY A 250 -36.31 -20.42 7.02
CA GLY A 250 -36.33 -19.72 8.30
C GLY A 250 -35.06 -18.95 8.61
N LEU A 251 -35.05 -18.38 9.81
CA LEU A 251 -34.00 -17.52 10.30
C LEU A 251 -33.00 -18.33 11.11
N ILE A 252 -31.71 -18.17 10.83
CA ILE A 252 -30.64 -18.87 11.52
C ILE A 252 -29.54 -17.90 11.96
N ASP A 253 -28.96 -18.16 13.13
CA ASP A 253 -27.77 -17.47 13.56
C ASP A 253 -26.55 -17.89 12.71
N PRO A 254 -25.75 -16.94 12.20
CA PRO A 254 -24.60 -17.26 11.36
C PRO A 254 -23.53 -18.14 12.03
N MET A 255 -23.57 -18.30 13.36
CA MET A 255 -22.67 -19.21 14.09
C MET A 255 -23.03 -20.67 13.84
N ASN A 256 -24.32 -20.98 13.77
CA ASN A 256 -24.85 -22.33 13.61
C ASN A 256 -24.89 -22.76 12.14
N TYR A 257 -24.68 -21.81 11.21
CA TYR A 257 -24.62 -22.09 9.77
C TYR A 257 -23.60 -23.17 9.40
N ARG A 258 -22.43 -23.23 10.07
CA ARG A 258 -21.41 -24.23 9.76
C ARG A 258 -21.87 -25.66 10.05
N GLU A 259 -22.60 -25.85 11.14
CA GLU A 259 -23.17 -27.15 11.50
C GLU A 259 -24.24 -27.54 10.48
N LEU A 260 -25.08 -26.58 10.09
CA LEU A 260 -26.14 -26.82 9.12
C LEU A 260 -25.61 -27.14 7.71
N VAL A 261 -24.51 -26.50 7.27
CA VAL A 261 -23.80 -26.87 6.03
C VAL A 261 -23.24 -28.29 6.10
N THR A 262 -22.71 -28.69 7.26
CA THR A 262 -22.15 -30.03 7.44
C THR A 262 -23.24 -31.11 7.41
N LEU A 263 -24.41 -30.81 7.96
CA LEU A 263 -25.60 -31.67 7.91
C LEU A 263 -26.16 -31.76 6.48
N CYS A 264 -26.36 -30.63 5.81
CA CYS A 264 -26.90 -30.60 4.46
C CYS A 264 -25.92 -31.18 3.43
N GLY A 265 -24.61 -31.03 3.61
CA GLY A 265 -23.60 -31.57 2.68
C GLY A 265 -23.59 -33.10 2.57
N LYS A 266 -24.19 -33.82 3.53
CA LYS A 266 -24.33 -35.28 3.49
C LYS A 266 -25.63 -35.73 2.83
N CYS A 267 -26.69 -34.92 2.93
CA CYS A 267 -28.05 -35.40 2.74
C CYS A 267 -28.89 -34.52 1.79
N GLY A 268 -28.48 -33.30 1.40
CA GLY A 268 -29.30 -32.45 0.55
C GLY A 268 -28.65 -31.14 0.11
N THR A 269 -29.47 -30.11 -0.11
CA THR A 269 -29.02 -28.81 -0.65
C THR A 269 -29.39 -27.67 0.28
N LEU A 270 -28.46 -26.73 0.44
CA LEU A 270 -28.63 -25.54 1.26
C LEU A 270 -28.51 -24.29 0.39
N GLN A 271 -29.54 -23.45 0.40
CA GLN A 271 -29.56 -22.18 -0.31
C GLN A 271 -29.68 -21.03 0.69
N VAL A 272 -28.70 -20.13 0.69
CA VAL A 272 -28.79 -18.88 1.46
C VAL A 272 -29.62 -17.90 0.63
N LEU A 273 -30.79 -17.52 1.14
CA LEU A 273 -31.67 -16.55 0.48
C LEU A 273 -31.18 -15.13 0.76
N ASP A 274 -30.84 -14.84 2.01
CA ASP A 274 -30.32 -13.53 2.41
C ASP A 274 -29.33 -13.66 3.58
N MET A 275 -28.24 -12.87 3.48
CA MET A 275 -27.11 -12.89 4.41
C MET A 275 -27.31 -12.00 5.64
N ALA A 276 -28.25 -11.04 5.60
CA ALA A 276 -28.51 -10.14 6.71
C ALA A 276 -29.96 -9.68 6.70
N VAL A 277 -30.84 -10.51 7.26
CA VAL A 277 -32.27 -10.23 7.37
C VAL A 277 -32.53 -9.45 8.64
N LEU A 278 -33.26 -8.34 8.49
CA LEU A 278 -33.94 -7.71 9.61
C LEU A 278 -35.21 -8.53 9.84
N ASP A 279 -35.48 -8.97 11.08
CA ASP A 279 -36.69 -9.73 11.39
C ASP A 279 -37.93 -8.83 11.14
N ASP A 280 -38.40 -8.79 9.89
CA ASP A 280 -39.64 -8.16 9.41
C ASP A 280 -40.86 -8.97 9.88
N ALA A 281 -40.88 -9.35 11.15
CA ALA A 281 -42.00 -10.03 11.78
C ALA A 281 -43.17 -9.07 12.07
N ASN A 282 -43.41 -8.08 11.21
CA ASN A 282 -44.58 -7.21 11.22
C ASN A 282 -44.80 -6.62 9.83
N GLN A 283 -45.34 -7.44 8.93
CA GLN A 283 -46.35 -7.02 7.97
C GLN A 283 -47.53 -7.97 8.10
#